data_AF-A0A182Q8U6-F1
#
_entry.id   AF-A0A182Q8U6-F1
#
_cell.length_a   1.000
_cell.length_b   1.000
_cell.length_c   1.000
_cell.angle_alpha   90.00
_cell.angle_beta   90.00
_cell.angle_gamma   90.00
#
_symmetry.space_group_name_H-M   'P 1'
#
loop_
_entity.id
_entity.type
_entity.pdbx_description
1 polymer ?
#
loop_
_entity_poly.entity_id
_entity_poly.type
_entity_poly.pdbx_seq_one_letter_code
_entity_poly.pdbx_strand_id
1 'polypeptide(L)'
;MSTQRIWTTDNQHASEYGHDSEKNSITNPRTVPAAGNPYLIGIQSRFRRRYYHKSILLFLLLVILLLTIAIIVIACLLHFPPDICHTPDCLRSAAALKHSMDLTVDPCEDFYQYACGNWEEEHPRPDSYVSFDWFSERQAKILRNIRHYLQANSSEFDPKPVVQARTMYAACMNLTAMDRLGYGPVFKYLKQFHLPPYPAMLNVTGETPPLPTDFKGYDFDWVRSLAKIKQLLGMDIFIGLDVYPDPRHRDYNRLVLGTPETGSDLPFNTDILKHIRQGRTRRKLMVSADESSEVSDTDEADDPDQEQPDTMMLSAYKKFMIGVMKLLVNHTDATIQVESFNANFERAATIVVQFSNNISKASVIRCGV
;
A
#
# COMPACT_ATOMS: atom_id res chain seq x y z
N MET A 1 -24.02 -26.09 -3.11
CA MET A 1 -25.26 -25.78 -3.86
C MET A 1 -24.90 -24.67 -4.85
N SER A 2 -24.32 -25.01 -6.01
CA SER A 2 -25.00 -25.38 -7.28
C SER A 2 -25.90 -24.22 -7.77
N THR A 3 -25.73 -23.60 -8.94
CA THR A 3 -25.25 -24.15 -10.22
C THR A 3 -24.92 -23.02 -11.22
N GLN A 4 -23.77 -23.10 -11.89
CA GLN A 4 -23.46 -22.42 -13.16
C GLN A 4 -24.15 -23.16 -14.32
N ARG A 5 -24.51 -22.46 -15.41
CA ARG A 5 -24.95 -23.09 -16.65
C ARG A 5 -23.92 -22.84 -17.75
N ILE A 6 -23.44 -23.94 -18.29
CA ILE A 6 -22.38 -24.11 -19.28
C ILE A 6 -22.98 -23.96 -20.69
N TRP A 7 -22.24 -23.29 -21.57
CA TRP A 7 -22.45 -23.25 -23.01
C TRP A 7 -21.81 -24.48 -23.65
N THR A 8 -22.52 -25.15 -24.57
CA THR A 8 -21.93 -26.16 -25.46
C THR A 8 -21.90 -25.60 -26.88
N THR A 9 -20.69 -25.49 -27.40
CA THR A 9 -20.32 -25.37 -28.81
C THR A 9 -20.51 -26.70 -29.51
N ASP A 10 -20.89 -26.69 -30.79
CA ASP A 10 -20.29 -27.62 -31.75
C ASP A 10 -20.26 -27.04 -33.17
N ASN A 11 -19.08 -27.20 -33.76
CA ASN A 11 -18.62 -26.81 -35.09
C ASN A 11 -19.22 -27.71 -36.19
N GLN A 12 -19.35 -27.19 -37.40
CA GLN A 12 -18.60 -27.74 -38.56
C GLN A 12 -18.65 -26.83 -39.79
N HIS A 13 -17.44 -26.46 -40.23
CA HIS A 13 -17.08 -25.96 -41.55
C HIS A 13 -17.30 -27.02 -42.64
N ALA A 14 -17.63 -26.61 -43.87
CA ALA A 14 -16.84 -26.93 -45.06
C ALA A 14 -17.31 -26.12 -46.29
N SER A 15 -16.32 -25.54 -46.96
CA SER A 15 -16.33 -24.86 -48.27
C SER A 15 -16.61 -25.85 -49.41
N GLU A 16 -17.01 -25.38 -50.61
CA GLU A 16 -16.24 -25.52 -51.87
C GLU A 16 -17.03 -25.06 -53.12
N TYR A 17 -16.27 -24.71 -54.16
CA TYR A 17 -16.56 -23.89 -55.34
C TYR A 17 -16.61 -24.73 -56.63
N GLY A 18 -17.25 -24.19 -57.70
CA GLY A 18 -17.04 -24.54 -59.12
C GLY A 18 -17.70 -25.83 -59.63
N HIS A 19 -17.80 -26.16 -60.92
CA HIS A 19 -18.02 -25.50 -62.22
C HIS A 19 -18.19 -26.68 -63.22
N ASP A 20 -18.72 -26.43 -64.44
CA ASP A 20 -18.69 -27.29 -65.66
C ASP A 20 -19.82 -28.34 -65.83
N SER A 21 -20.73 -28.13 -66.79
CA SER A 21 -20.67 -28.41 -68.25
C SER A 21 -20.85 -29.88 -68.59
N GLU A 22 -21.89 -30.24 -69.36
CA GLU A 22 -21.79 -30.96 -70.65
C GLU A 22 -23.18 -31.26 -71.28
N LYS A 23 -23.16 -31.45 -72.60
CA LYS A 23 -24.23 -31.50 -73.63
C LYS A 23 -24.90 -32.87 -73.78
N ASN A 24 -26.08 -32.90 -74.45
CA ASN A 24 -26.51 -33.77 -75.58
C ASN A 24 -28.05 -33.61 -75.78
N SER A 25 -28.62 -33.17 -76.93
CA SER A 25 -28.75 -33.77 -78.28
C SER A 25 -29.31 -35.22 -78.21
N ILE A 26 -30.37 -35.72 -78.88
CA ILE A 26 -31.09 -35.55 -80.18
C ILE A 26 -32.46 -36.27 -79.93
N THR A 27 -33.66 -35.89 -80.42
CA THR A 27 -34.32 -36.32 -81.69
C THR A 27 -35.82 -35.98 -81.64
N ASN A 28 -36.33 -35.41 -82.73
CA ASN A 28 -37.74 -35.50 -83.20
C ASN A 28 -37.71 -36.40 -84.48
N PRO A 29 -38.82 -36.85 -85.13
CA PRO A 29 -40.24 -36.51 -84.98
C PRO A 29 -41.24 -37.69 -85.10
N ARG A 30 -42.53 -37.47 -84.83
CA ARG A 30 -43.64 -38.06 -85.62
C ARG A 30 -44.98 -37.33 -85.40
N THR A 31 -45.65 -37.10 -86.52
CA THR A 31 -46.85 -36.29 -86.75
C THR A 31 -48.15 -37.12 -86.72
N VAL A 32 -49.19 -36.58 -86.03
CA VAL A 32 -50.64 -36.47 -86.42
C VAL A 32 -51.47 -37.80 -86.45
N PRO A 33 -52.77 -37.85 -86.05
CA PRO A 33 -53.79 -36.78 -86.12
C PRO A 33 -54.61 -36.46 -84.86
N ALA A 34 -55.22 -35.28 -85.00
CA ALA A 34 -56.19 -34.64 -84.12
C ALA A 34 -57.56 -35.34 -84.10
N ALA A 35 -58.19 -35.31 -82.93
CA ALA A 35 -59.64 -35.31 -82.77
C ALA A 35 -59.98 -34.54 -81.48
N GLY A 36 -60.80 -33.48 -81.58
CA GLY A 36 -61.52 -32.95 -80.42
C GLY A 36 -61.58 -31.43 -80.26
N ASN A 37 -62.65 -30.86 -80.83
CA ASN A 37 -63.39 -29.64 -80.42
C ASN A 37 -62.93 -28.22 -80.89
N PRO A 38 -63.70 -27.58 -81.80
CA PRO A 38 -63.42 -26.26 -82.35
C PRO A 38 -64.08 -25.09 -81.57
N TYR A 39 -64.01 -25.08 -80.23
CA TYR A 39 -64.55 -23.97 -79.42
C TYR A 39 -63.73 -23.64 -78.16
N LEU A 40 -62.40 -23.60 -78.25
CA LEU A 40 -61.58 -22.95 -77.23
C LEU A 40 -60.67 -21.90 -77.88
N ILE A 41 -61.20 -20.68 -77.96
CA ILE A 41 -60.41 -19.49 -78.27
C ILE A 41 -59.56 -19.19 -77.04
N GLY A 42 -58.28 -19.57 -77.08
CA GLY A 42 -57.29 -19.09 -76.12
C GLY A 42 -57.05 -17.61 -76.34
N ILE A 43 -57.77 -16.76 -75.61
CA ILE A 43 -57.54 -15.31 -75.60
C ILE A 43 -56.19 -15.07 -74.91
N GLN A 44 -55.12 -14.96 -75.68
CA GLN A 44 -53.86 -14.41 -75.16
C GLN A 44 -54.05 -12.93 -74.85
N SER A 45 -54.36 -12.62 -73.59
CA SER A 45 -54.40 -11.24 -73.11
C SER A 45 -52.97 -10.65 -73.05
N ARG A 46 -52.51 -10.06 -74.16
CA ARG A 46 -51.22 -9.31 -74.20
C ARG A 46 -51.25 -8.01 -73.37
N PHE A 47 -52.39 -7.65 -72.78
CA PHE A 47 -52.56 -6.39 -72.04
C PHE A 47 -52.40 -6.51 -70.52
N ARG A 48 -52.45 -7.72 -69.93
CA ARG A 48 -52.40 -7.92 -68.47
C ARG A 48 -50.98 -8.09 -67.90
N ARG A 49 -49.98 -8.42 -68.74
CA ARG A 49 -48.59 -8.71 -68.34
C ARG A 49 -47.83 -7.52 -67.75
N ARG A 50 -47.99 -6.30 -68.31
CA ARG A 50 -47.30 -5.09 -67.84
C ARG A 50 -47.73 -4.64 -66.44
N TYR A 51 -49.00 -4.88 -66.08
CA TYR A 51 -49.54 -4.52 -64.76
C TYR A 51 -49.15 -5.55 -63.69
N TYR A 52 -49.17 -6.85 -64.02
CA TYR A 52 -48.70 -7.91 -63.13
C TYR A 52 -47.21 -7.79 -62.78
N HIS A 53 -46.33 -7.45 -63.73
CA HIS A 53 -44.92 -7.23 -63.42
C HIS A 53 -44.70 -6.05 -62.46
N LYS A 54 -45.46 -4.95 -62.61
CA LYS A 54 -45.39 -3.81 -61.68
C LYS A 54 -45.94 -4.15 -60.30
N SER A 55 -47.05 -4.88 -60.21
CA SER A 55 -47.60 -5.35 -58.93
C SER A 55 -46.71 -6.36 -58.22
N ILE A 56 -46.06 -7.28 -58.96
CA ILE A 56 -45.09 -8.24 -58.40
C ILE A 56 -43.83 -7.52 -57.92
N LEU A 57 -43.33 -6.52 -58.68
CA LEU A 57 -42.19 -5.72 -58.25
C LEU A 57 -42.51 -4.93 -56.97
N LEU A 58 -43.71 -4.36 -56.88
CA LEU A 58 -44.17 -3.60 -55.71
C LEU A 58 -44.36 -4.52 -54.48
N PHE A 59 -44.87 -5.74 -54.70
CA PHE A 59 -44.95 -6.77 -53.66
C PHE A 59 -43.56 -7.25 -53.20
N LEU A 60 -42.62 -7.48 -54.12
CA LEU A 60 -41.23 -7.84 -53.79
C LEU A 60 -40.54 -6.72 -53.01
N LEU A 61 -40.73 -5.45 -53.40
CA LEU A 61 -40.21 -4.31 -52.66
C LEU A 61 -40.81 -4.21 -51.26
N LEU A 62 -42.12 -4.49 -51.10
CA LEU A 62 -42.79 -4.55 -49.80
C LEU A 62 -42.23 -5.68 -48.93
N VAL A 63 -42.02 -6.87 -49.49
CA VAL A 63 -41.46 -8.03 -48.76
C VAL A 63 -40.02 -7.75 -48.35
N ILE A 64 -39.19 -7.18 -49.24
CA ILE A 64 -37.82 -6.79 -48.91
C ILE A 64 -37.82 -5.74 -47.80
N LEU A 65 -38.70 -4.75 -47.85
CA LEU A 65 -38.85 -3.73 -46.80
C LEU A 65 -39.26 -4.35 -45.45
N LEU A 66 -40.19 -5.31 -45.46
CA LEU A 66 -40.60 -6.00 -44.24
C LEU A 66 -39.49 -6.89 -43.68
N LEU A 67 -38.72 -7.55 -44.55
CA LEU A 67 -37.57 -8.36 -44.14
C LEU A 67 -36.43 -7.50 -43.58
N THR A 68 -36.14 -6.34 -44.17
CA THR A 68 -35.12 -5.43 -43.63
C THR A 68 -35.55 -4.84 -42.29
N ILE A 69 -36.83 -4.46 -42.14
CA ILE A 69 -37.37 -4.02 -40.84
C ILE A 69 -37.29 -5.14 -39.81
N ALA A 70 -37.66 -6.37 -40.17
CA ALA A 70 -37.56 -7.52 -39.27
C ALA A 70 -36.10 -7.79 -38.85
N ILE A 71 -35.14 -7.72 -39.79
CA ILE A 71 -33.72 -7.89 -39.50
C ILE A 71 -33.21 -6.78 -38.57
N ILE A 72 -33.61 -5.52 -38.79
CA ILE A 72 -33.23 -4.39 -37.91
C ILE A 72 -33.83 -4.57 -36.51
N VAL A 73 -35.10 -4.97 -36.42
CA VAL A 73 -35.75 -5.23 -35.12
C VAL A 73 -35.08 -6.40 -34.40
N ILE A 74 -34.78 -7.50 -35.10
CA ILE A 74 -34.06 -8.65 -34.54
C ILE A 74 -32.65 -8.25 -34.13
N ALA A 75 -31.94 -7.45 -34.92
CA ALA A 75 -30.62 -6.94 -34.57
C ALA A 75 -30.67 -6.07 -33.30
N CYS A 76 -31.63 -5.14 -33.19
CA CYS A 76 -31.82 -4.34 -31.98
C CYS A 76 -32.23 -5.18 -30.76
N LEU A 77 -33.03 -6.24 -30.96
CA LEU A 77 -33.42 -7.16 -29.88
C LEU A 77 -32.29 -8.10 -29.46
N LEU A 78 -31.36 -8.45 -30.35
CA LEU A 78 -30.16 -9.23 -30.04
C LEU A 78 -29.05 -8.36 -29.45
N HIS A 79 -29.04 -7.07 -29.75
CA HIS A 79 -28.13 -6.08 -29.17
C HIS A 79 -28.68 -5.57 -27.83
N PHE A 80 -28.80 -6.46 -26.85
CA PHE A 80 -28.99 -6.03 -25.46
C PHE A 80 -27.75 -5.22 -25.08
N PRO A 81 -27.87 -3.89 -24.84
CA PRO A 81 -26.75 -3.17 -24.25
C PRO A 81 -26.43 -3.82 -22.90
N PRO A 82 -25.15 -3.93 -22.53
CA PRO A 82 -24.80 -4.45 -21.22
C PRO A 82 -25.55 -3.64 -20.14
N ASP A 83 -26.07 -4.31 -19.12
CA ASP A 83 -26.68 -3.63 -17.97
C ASP A 83 -25.61 -2.80 -17.26
N ILE A 84 -25.56 -1.50 -17.54
CA ILE A 84 -24.63 -0.55 -16.91
C ILE A 84 -25.21 -0.09 -15.58
N CYS A 85 -24.41 -0.19 -14.52
CA CYS A 85 -24.82 0.27 -13.21
C CYS A 85 -24.71 1.80 -13.10
N HIS A 86 -25.82 2.45 -12.77
CA HIS A 86 -25.92 3.91 -12.61
C HIS A 86 -26.15 4.35 -11.16
N THR A 87 -25.92 3.46 -10.20
CA THR A 87 -26.00 3.85 -8.78
C THR A 87 -24.90 4.86 -8.44
N PRO A 88 -25.14 5.77 -7.48
CA PRO A 88 -24.12 6.73 -7.05
C PRO A 88 -22.80 6.09 -6.64
N ASP A 89 -22.85 4.93 -5.98
CA ASP A 89 -21.66 4.22 -5.53
C ASP A 89 -20.88 3.61 -6.70
N CYS A 90 -21.57 3.09 -7.71
CA CYS A 90 -20.91 2.60 -8.92
C CYS A 90 -20.24 3.74 -9.69
N LEU A 91 -20.93 4.87 -9.87
CA LEU A 91 -20.37 6.04 -10.55
C LEU A 91 -19.15 6.60 -9.81
N ARG A 92 -19.21 6.71 -8.48
CA ARG A 92 -18.08 7.17 -7.66
C ARG A 92 -16.88 6.23 -7.77
N SER A 93 -17.13 4.92 -7.74
CA SER A 93 -16.07 3.90 -7.80
C SER A 93 -15.44 3.84 -9.19
N ALA A 94 -16.25 3.89 -10.24
CA ALA A 94 -15.79 3.93 -11.63
C ALA A 94 -14.99 5.21 -11.92
N ALA A 95 -15.42 6.37 -11.41
CA ALA A 95 -14.69 7.62 -11.55
C ALA A 95 -13.33 7.56 -10.84
N ALA A 96 -13.29 7.09 -9.59
CA ALA A 96 -12.04 6.95 -8.84
C ALA A 96 -11.05 5.99 -9.51
N LEU A 97 -11.55 4.85 -10.00
CA LEU A 97 -10.73 3.90 -10.76
C LEU A 97 -10.19 4.56 -12.03
N LYS A 98 -11.06 5.13 -12.86
CA LYS A 98 -10.68 5.75 -14.13
C LYS A 98 -9.65 6.86 -13.96
N HIS A 99 -9.77 7.65 -12.90
CA HIS A 99 -8.83 8.75 -12.62
C HIS A 99 -7.45 8.26 -12.17
N SER A 100 -7.37 7.06 -11.60
CA SER A 100 -6.09 6.46 -11.20
C SER A 100 -5.35 5.81 -12.38
N MET A 101 -6.08 5.46 -13.44
CA MET A 101 -5.55 4.71 -14.58
C MET A 101 -4.81 5.59 -15.57
N ASP A 102 -3.68 5.10 -16.09
CA ASP A 102 -2.99 5.63 -17.26
C ASP A 102 -3.33 4.78 -18.50
N LEU A 103 -4.26 5.28 -19.32
CA LEU A 103 -4.73 4.57 -20.50
C LEU A 103 -3.74 4.60 -21.68
N THR A 104 -2.59 5.27 -21.54
CA THR A 104 -1.55 5.32 -22.57
C THR A 104 -0.64 4.09 -22.54
N VAL A 105 -0.66 3.34 -21.45
CA VAL A 105 0.16 2.14 -21.23
C VAL A 105 -0.62 0.87 -21.54
N ASP A 106 0.04 -0.13 -22.12
CA ASP A 106 -0.57 -1.44 -22.35
C ASP A 106 -0.65 -2.21 -21.01
N PRO A 107 -1.85 -2.60 -20.54
CA PRO A 107 -1.99 -3.39 -19.31
C PRO A 107 -1.28 -4.75 -19.36
N CYS A 108 -0.98 -5.28 -20.54
CA CYS A 108 -0.25 -6.55 -20.70
C CYS A 108 1.26 -6.40 -20.47
N GLU A 109 1.79 -5.18 -20.64
CA GLU A 109 3.21 -4.86 -20.48
C GLU A 109 3.51 -4.33 -19.07
N ASP A 110 2.73 -3.35 -18.60
CA ASP A 110 2.83 -2.81 -17.24
C ASP A 110 1.45 -2.52 -16.66
N PHE A 111 0.89 -3.51 -15.97
CA PHE A 111 -0.41 -3.39 -15.33
C PHE A 111 -0.42 -2.39 -14.17
N TYR A 112 0.73 -2.18 -13.50
CA TYR A 112 0.81 -1.24 -12.39
C TYR A 112 0.68 0.19 -12.90
N GLN A 113 1.49 0.56 -13.91
CA GLN A 113 1.40 1.89 -14.52
C GLN A 113 0.03 2.11 -15.17
N TYR A 114 -0.52 1.11 -15.87
CA TYR A 114 -1.87 1.22 -16.44
C TYR A 114 -2.95 1.48 -15.37
N ALA A 115 -2.90 0.80 -14.23
CA ALA A 115 -3.93 0.90 -13.21
C ALA A 115 -3.75 2.07 -12.23
N CYS A 116 -2.51 2.50 -11.99
CA CYS A 116 -2.14 3.43 -10.91
C CYS A 116 -1.29 4.61 -11.37
N GLY A 117 -0.91 4.69 -12.64
CA GLY A 117 0.04 5.68 -13.17
C GLY A 117 -0.36 7.13 -12.93
N ASN A 118 -1.66 7.40 -12.78
CA ASN A 118 -2.19 8.74 -12.49
C ASN A 118 -2.66 8.91 -11.03
N TRP A 119 -2.51 7.88 -10.18
CA TRP A 119 -3.04 7.92 -8.81
C TRP A 119 -2.41 9.02 -7.96
N GLU A 120 -1.11 9.26 -8.13
CA GLU A 120 -0.36 10.25 -7.35
C GLU A 120 -0.76 11.70 -7.64
N GLU A 121 -1.28 12.00 -8.83
CA GLU A 121 -1.72 13.34 -9.22
C GLU A 121 -2.90 13.81 -8.34
N GLU A 122 -3.83 12.91 -8.06
CA GLU A 122 -4.99 13.18 -7.20
C GLU A 122 -4.72 12.93 -5.71
N HIS A 123 -3.71 12.09 -5.40
CA HIS A 123 -3.38 11.69 -4.03
C HIS A 123 -1.93 12.05 -3.67
N PRO A 124 -1.58 13.35 -3.64
CA PRO A 124 -0.22 13.77 -3.35
C PRO A 124 0.19 13.30 -1.95
N ARG A 125 1.39 12.71 -1.87
CA ARG A 125 2.00 12.25 -0.62
C ARG A 125 2.17 13.43 0.35
N PRO A 126 1.55 13.38 1.55
CA PRO A 126 1.77 14.43 2.55
C PRO A 126 3.20 14.40 3.09
N ASP A 127 3.71 15.56 3.51
CA ASP A 127 5.05 15.75 4.06
C ASP A 127 5.43 14.83 5.22
N SER A 128 4.45 14.39 6.00
CA SER A 128 4.66 13.50 7.14
C SER A 128 4.83 12.03 6.75
N TYR A 129 4.60 11.68 5.47
CA TYR A 129 4.66 10.30 4.98
C TYR A 129 5.88 10.11 4.07
N VAL A 130 6.61 9.02 4.31
CA VAL A 130 7.76 8.65 3.46
C VAL A 130 7.29 7.96 2.18
N SER A 131 6.26 7.14 2.28
CA SER A 131 5.51 6.53 1.18
C SER A 131 4.03 6.78 1.43
N PHE A 132 3.25 6.95 0.36
CA PHE A 132 1.82 7.18 0.46
C PHE A 132 1.14 6.36 -0.61
N ASP A 133 0.28 5.46 -0.17
CA ASP A 133 -0.48 4.56 -1.01
C ASP A 133 -1.95 4.61 -0.60
N TRP A 134 -2.76 3.83 -1.30
CA TRP A 134 -4.19 3.72 -1.02
C TRP A 134 -4.48 3.32 0.44
N PHE A 135 -3.71 2.39 1.01
CA PHE A 135 -3.90 1.94 2.39
C PHE A 135 -3.62 3.07 3.39
N SER A 136 -2.55 3.83 3.17
CA SER A 136 -2.16 4.98 3.97
C SER A 136 -3.22 6.08 3.91
N GLU A 137 -3.78 6.34 2.73
CA GLU A 137 -4.85 7.32 2.53
C GLU A 137 -6.13 6.92 3.29
N ARG A 138 -6.54 5.65 3.19
CA ARG A 138 -7.69 5.13 3.95
C ARG A 138 -7.43 5.11 5.45
N GLN A 139 -6.25 4.70 5.89
CA GLN A 139 -5.86 4.72 7.29
C GLN A 139 -5.90 6.15 7.85
N ALA A 140 -5.38 7.14 7.11
CA ALA A 140 -5.46 8.55 7.50
C ALA A 140 -6.92 9.02 7.65
N LYS A 141 -7.81 8.61 6.74
CA LYS A 141 -9.25 8.90 6.85
C LYS A 141 -9.89 8.26 8.08
N ILE A 142 -9.57 7.00 8.38
CA ILE A 142 -10.05 6.30 9.58
C ILE A 142 -9.54 7.01 10.85
N LEU A 143 -8.27 7.37 10.91
CA LEU A 143 -7.68 8.07 12.06
C LEU A 143 -8.32 9.43 12.31
N ARG A 144 -8.72 10.16 11.25
CA ARG A 144 -9.50 11.41 11.40
C ARG A 144 -10.86 11.14 12.06
N ASN A 145 -11.55 10.07 11.68
CA ASN A 145 -12.81 9.69 12.30
C ASN A 145 -12.60 9.26 13.76
N ILE A 146 -11.61 8.43 14.05
CA ILE A 146 -11.26 8.01 15.42
C ILE A 146 -10.96 9.24 16.28
N ARG A 147 -10.15 10.18 15.78
CA ARG A 147 -9.87 11.45 16.46
C ARG A 147 -11.14 12.20 16.80
N HIS A 148 -12.09 12.31 15.88
CA HIS A 148 -13.38 12.95 16.15
C HIS A 148 -14.13 12.28 17.32
N TYR A 149 -14.17 10.95 17.37
CA TYR A 149 -14.80 10.22 18.48
C TYR A 149 -14.04 10.36 19.82
N LEU A 150 -12.70 10.42 19.77
CA LEU A 150 -11.86 10.57 20.96
C LEU A 150 -11.90 12.00 21.54
N GLN A 151 -12.21 13.00 20.71
CA GLN A 151 -12.37 14.39 21.14
C GLN A 151 -13.76 14.72 21.69
N ALA A 152 -14.74 13.83 21.50
CA ALA A 152 -16.09 14.04 22.01
C ALA A 152 -16.12 14.04 23.55
N ASN A 153 -17.02 14.82 24.13
CA ASN A 153 -17.25 14.80 25.58
C ASN A 153 -17.78 13.44 26.01
N SER A 154 -17.32 12.96 27.17
CA SER A 154 -17.84 11.74 27.76
C SER A 154 -19.17 12.00 28.47
N SER A 155 -20.10 11.07 28.30
CA SER A 155 -21.38 11.00 28.99
C SER A 155 -21.30 10.00 30.15
N GLU A 156 -22.14 10.17 31.17
CA GLU A 156 -22.29 9.20 32.25
C GLU A 156 -22.77 7.83 31.74
N PHE A 157 -23.48 7.81 30.62
CA PHE A 157 -23.99 6.60 29.98
C PHE A 157 -22.97 5.91 29.06
N ASP A 158 -21.78 6.50 28.85
CA ASP A 158 -20.77 5.89 27.99
C ASP A 158 -20.11 4.67 28.67
N PRO A 159 -19.82 3.60 27.92
CA PRO A 159 -19.08 2.46 28.46
C PRO A 159 -17.71 2.89 29.00
N LYS A 160 -17.32 2.33 30.15
CA LYS A 160 -16.03 2.62 30.81
C LYS A 160 -14.81 2.58 29.86
N PRO A 161 -14.66 1.60 28.94
CA PRO A 161 -13.53 1.60 28.00
C PRO A 161 -13.49 2.81 27.07
N VAL A 162 -14.66 3.33 26.66
CA VAL A 162 -14.76 4.52 25.80
C VAL A 162 -14.30 5.76 26.56
N VAL A 163 -14.75 5.91 27.80
CA VAL A 163 -14.33 7.02 28.68
C VAL A 163 -12.82 6.96 28.93
N GLN A 164 -12.26 5.77 29.17
CA GLN A 164 -10.83 5.58 29.35
C GLN A 164 -10.02 5.94 28.09
N ALA A 165 -10.47 5.52 26.89
CA ALA A 165 -9.81 5.86 25.64
C ALA A 165 -9.80 7.38 25.39
N ARG A 166 -10.93 8.07 25.63
CA ARG A 166 -11.02 9.54 25.55
C ARG A 166 -10.13 10.24 26.57
N THR A 167 -10.10 9.75 27.80
CA THR A 167 -9.24 10.30 28.87
C THR A 167 -7.76 10.15 28.51
N MET A 168 -7.37 8.98 27.99
CA MET A 168 -6.00 8.73 27.53
C MET A 168 -5.63 9.67 26.38
N TYR A 169 -6.51 9.85 25.40
CA TYR A 169 -6.30 10.79 24.30
C TYR A 169 -6.16 12.23 24.80
N ALA A 170 -7.03 12.70 25.70
CA ALA A 170 -6.95 14.04 26.27
C ALA A 170 -5.65 14.27 27.06
N ALA A 171 -5.19 13.26 27.82
CA ALA A 171 -3.91 13.32 28.51
C ALA A 171 -2.72 13.42 27.52
N CYS A 172 -2.75 12.64 26.43
CA CYS A 172 -1.74 12.67 25.37
C CYS A 172 -1.67 14.03 24.66
N MET A 173 -2.80 14.71 24.47
CA MET A 173 -2.87 15.99 23.77
C MET A 173 -2.53 17.20 24.65
N ASN A 174 -2.38 17.02 25.97
CA ASN A 174 -2.12 18.12 26.91
C ASN A 174 -0.63 18.46 26.99
N LEU A 175 -0.15 19.24 26.01
CA LEU A 175 1.25 19.67 25.93
C LEU A 175 1.68 20.49 27.15
N THR A 176 0.82 21.34 27.70
CA THR A 176 1.14 22.14 28.90
C THR A 176 1.43 21.27 30.11
N ALA A 177 0.65 20.20 30.33
CA ALA A 177 0.91 19.26 31.40
C ALA A 177 2.21 18.47 31.17
N MET A 178 2.48 18.07 29.92
CA MET A 178 3.71 17.40 29.51
C MET A 178 4.94 18.29 29.80
N ASP A 179 4.94 19.54 29.34
CA ASP A 179 6.04 20.49 29.53
C ASP A 179 6.27 20.79 31.01
N ARG A 180 5.19 20.93 31.80
CA ARG A 180 5.29 21.15 33.25
C ARG A 180 5.92 19.96 33.99
N LEU A 181 5.62 18.73 33.56
CA LEU A 181 6.17 17.53 34.17
C LEU A 181 7.63 17.28 33.76
N GLY A 182 8.02 17.75 32.57
CA GLY A 182 9.35 17.55 32.01
C GLY A 182 9.75 16.07 32.04
N TYR A 183 10.98 15.80 32.49
CA TYR A 183 11.53 14.45 32.56
C TYR A 183 11.27 13.73 33.88
N GLY A 184 10.55 14.35 34.83
CA GLY A 184 10.23 13.76 36.12
C GLY A 184 9.64 12.34 36.03
N PRO A 185 8.66 12.08 35.14
CA PRO A 185 8.14 10.72 34.92
C PRO A 185 9.19 9.72 34.46
N VAL A 186 10.15 10.13 33.61
CA VAL A 186 11.25 9.27 33.13
C VAL A 186 12.12 8.84 34.31
N PHE A 187 12.55 9.78 35.15
CA PHE A 187 13.37 9.45 36.33
C PHE A 187 12.64 8.59 37.36
N LYS A 188 11.32 8.79 37.51
CA LYS A 188 10.48 7.92 38.32
C LYS A 188 10.51 6.47 37.82
N TYR A 189 10.49 6.25 36.51
CA TYR A 189 10.58 4.91 35.92
C TYR A 189 11.99 4.34 35.98
N LEU A 190 13.03 5.13 35.70
CA LEU A 190 14.43 4.70 35.86
C LEU A 190 14.69 4.15 37.27
N LYS A 191 14.20 4.86 38.30
CA LYS A 191 14.27 4.40 39.69
C LYS A 191 13.54 3.06 39.91
N GLN A 192 12.35 2.87 39.32
CA GLN A 192 11.60 1.61 39.41
C GLN A 192 12.31 0.46 38.68
N PHE A 193 13.09 0.77 37.65
CA PHE A 193 13.90 -0.20 36.93
C PHE A 193 15.24 -0.47 37.60
N HIS A 194 15.52 0.12 38.77
CA HIS A 194 16.83 0.05 39.42
C HIS A 194 17.98 0.56 38.52
N LEU A 195 17.66 1.49 37.62
CA LEU A 195 18.64 2.13 36.76
C LEU A 195 19.09 3.47 37.37
N PRO A 196 20.36 3.84 37.20
CA PRO A 196 20.83 5.16 37.57
C PRO A 196 20.14 6.23 36.70
N PRO A 197 20.04 7.48 37.18
CA PRO A 197 19.42 8.57 36.41
C PRO A 197 20.18 8.90 35.12
N TYR A 198 21.47 8.60 35.06
CA TYR A 198 22.29 8.70 33.86
C TYR A 198 23.34 7.58 33.84
N PRO A 199 23.89 7.22 32.66
CA PRO A 199 24.90 6.17 32.55
C PRO A 199 26.15 6.46 33.40
N ALA A 200 26.59 5.48 34.19
CA ALA A 200 27.79 5.61 35.05
C ALA A 200 29.06 5.95 34.25
N MET A 201 29.14 5.53 32.98
CA MET A 201 30.26 5.83 32.07
C MET A 201 30.48 7.33 31.79
N LEU A 202 29.54 8.20 32.17
CA LEU A 202 29.68 9.65 32.04
C LEU A 202 30.67 10.26 33.04
N ASN A 203 30.88 9.64 34.20
CA ASN A 203 31.75 10.12 35.28
C ASN A 203 31.71 11.65 35.51
N VAL A 204 30.51 12.18 35.78
CA VAL A 204 30.28 13.63 35.98
C VAL A 204 30.48 14.08 37.43
N THR A 205 30.80 13.16 38.34
CA THR A 205 31.13 13.44 39.74
C THR A 205 32.63 13.59 39.97
N GLY A 206 33.47 13.26 38.98
CA GLY A 206 34.93 13.32 39.08
C GLY A 206 35.53 12.26 40.01
N GLU A 207 34.73 11.30 40.48
CA GLU A 207 35.19 10.21 41.32
C GLU A 207 36.07 9.25 40.50
N THR A 208 37.20 8.86 41.08
CA THR A 208 38.13 7.91 40.47
C THR A 208 38.24 6.67 41.37
N PRO A 209 38.05 5.46 40.83
CA PRO A 209 37.77 5.16 39.42
C PRO A 209 36.31 5.45 38.99
N PRO A 210 36.07 5.80 37.71
CA PRO A 210 34.73 6.11 37.15
C PRO A 210 33.71 4.97 37.28
N LEU A 211 34.19 3.75 37.49
CA LEU A 211 33.48 2.55 37.91
C LEU A 211 34.39 1.85 38.93
N PRO A 212 33.86 1.08 39.89
CA PRO A 212 34.66 0.07 40.56
C PRO A 212 35.32 -0.81 39.49
N THR A 213 36.65 -0.72 39.34
CA THR A 213 37.44 -1.59 38.46
C THR A 213 37.37 -3.06 38.88
N ASP A 214 36.82 -3.30 40.07
CA ASP A 214 36.45 -4.60 40.59
C ASP A 214 34.92 -4.69 40.62
N PHE A 215 34.32 -5.55 39.78
CA PHE A 215 32.88 -5.87 39.82
C PHE A 215 32.48 -6.55 41.16
N LYS A 216 33.44 -6.83 42.04
CA LYS A 216 33.24 -7.25 43.43
C LYS A 216 32.71 -6.08 44.27
N GLY A 217 31.43 -5.74 44.07
CA GLY A 217 30.73 -4.74 44.88
C GLY A 217 29.69 -3.92 44.12
N TYR A 218 29.65 -4.01 42.79
CA TYR A 218 28.60 -3.38 41.99
C TYR A 218 27.40 -4.32 41.88
N ASP A 219 26.44 -4.18 42.81
CA ASP A 219 25.19 -4.96 42.86
C ASP A 219 24.16 -4.42 41.84
N PHE A 220 24.51 -4.47 40.55
CA PHE A 220 23.55 -4.18 39.48
C PHE A 220 22.97 -5.47 38.91
N ASP A 221 21.75 -5.79 39.32
CA ASP A 221 20.97 -6.90 38.79
C ASP A 221 20.24 -6.47 37.51
N TRP A 222 20.96 -6.54 36.38
CA TRP A 222 20.41 -6.21 35.07
C TRP A 222 19.19 -7.07 34.71
N VAL A 223 19.11 -8.33 35.19
CA VAL A 223 17.98 -9.23 34.93
C VAL A 223 16.72 -8.70 35.60
N ARG A 224 16.83 -8.26 36.86
CA ARG A 224 15.73 -7.60 37.56
C ARG A 224 15.30 -6.32 36.86
N SER A 225 16.25 -5.50 36.39
CA SER A 225 15.93 -4.30 35.61
C SER A 225 15.14 -4.64 34.34
N LEU A 226 15.59 -5.62 33.55
CA LEU A 226 14.88 -6.06 32.35
C LEU A 226 13.48 -6.60 32.67
N ALA A 227 13.35 -7.42 33.70
CA ALA A 227 12.06 -7.96 34.12
C ALA A 227 11.08 -6.85 34.51
N LYS A 228 11.56 -5.80 35.19
CA LYS A 228 10.75 -4.62 35.52
C LYS A 228 10.36 -3.80 34.30
N ILE A 229 11.26 -3.65 33.34
CA ILE A 229 10.99 -2.93 32.09
C ILE A 229 9.92 -3.68 31.27
N LYS A 230 10.03 -4.99 31.09
CA LYS A 230 9.01 -5.79 30.41
C LYS A 230 7.67 -5.75 31.15
N GLN A 231 7.66 -5.85 32.48
CA GLN A 231 6.41 -5.81 33.27
C GLN A 231 5.70 -4.45 33.22
N LEU A 232 6.45 -3.35 33.23
CA LEU A 232 5.87 -2.01 33.35
C LEU A 232 5.66 -1.32 32.00
N LEU A 233 6.50 -1.61 31.01
CA LEU A 233 6.47 -0.95 29.70
C LEU A 233 6.17 -1.92 28.54
N GLY A 234 6.19 -3.24 28.77
CA GLY A 234 5.99 -4.23 27.70
C GLY A 234 7.16 -4.32 26.71
N MET A 235 8.28 -3.64 26.98
CA MET A 235 9.42 -3.54 26.07
C MET A 235 10.48 -4.61 26.35
N ASP A 236 11.06 -5.14 25.27
CA ASP A 236 12.21 -6.04 25.31
C ASP A 236 13.46 -5.30 24.86
N ILE A 237 14.53 -5.35 25.66
CA ILE A 237 15.78 -4.63 25.34
C ILE A 237 16.81 -5.55 24.68
N PHE A 238 17.13 -6.66 25.35
CA PHE A 238 18.16 -7.61 24.89
C PHE A 238 17.62 -8.98 24.53
N ILE A 239 16.57 -9.42 25.24
CA ILE A 239 15.97 -10.74 25.10
C ILE A 239 14.48 -10.52 24.90
N GLY A 240 13.96 -10.94 23.75
CA GLY A 240 12.53 -10.99 23.49
C GLY A 240 11.89 -12.06 24.36
N LEU A 241 10.84 -11.69 25.10
CA LEU A 241 10.16 -12.58 26.02
C LEU A 241 8.66 -12.48 25.84
N ASP A 242 8.06 -13.46 25.18
CA ASP A 242 6.63 -13.43 24.89
C ASP A 242 5.93 -14.74 25.22
N VAL A 243 4.61 -14.65 25.29
CA VAL A 243 3.74 -15.78 25.63
C VAL A 243 2.88 -16.09 24.42
N TYR A 244 3.24 -17.16 23.71
CA TYR A 244 2.56 -17.59 22.48
C TYR A 244 1.86 -18.94 22.69
N PRO A 245 0.73 -19.20 21.99
CA PRO A 245 0.15 -20.54 21.97
C PRO A 245 1.15 -21.52 21.38
N ASP A 246 1.28 -22.72 21.95
CA ASP A 246 2.21 -23.71 21.42
C ASP A 246 1.80 -24.10 19.98
N PRO A 247 2.70 -23.96 18.98
CA PRO A 247 2.39 -24.28 17.58
C PRO A 247 1.92 -25.72 17.36
N ARG A 248 2.34 -26.66 18.22
CA ARG A 248 1.95 -28.07 18.18
C ARG A 248 0.67 -28.35 18.99
N HIS A 249 0.42 -27.54 20.02
CA HIS A 249 -0.65 -27.75 21.00
C HIS A 249 -1.27 -26.41 21.42
N ARG A 250 -2.36 -26.00 20.76
CA ARG A 250 -2.95 -24.66 20.96
C ARG A 250 -3.81 -24.52 22.23
N ASP A 251 -3.88 -25.55 23.06
CA ASP A 251 -4.62 -25.61 24.32
C ASP A 251 -3.88 -24.95 25.49
N TYR A 252 -2.57 -24.70 25.35
CA TYR A 252 -1.79 -23.97 26.34
C TYR A 252 -0.79 -23.01 25.68
N ASN A 253 -0.38 -22.02 26.46
CA ASN A 253 0.64 -21.07 26.05
C ASN A 253 2.02 -21.51 26.54
N ARG A 254 3.07 -21.12 25.81
CA ARG A 254 4.47 -21.28 26.19
C ARG A 254 5.16 -19.93 26.25
N LEU A 255 6.14 -19.86 27.14
CA LEU A 255 7.11 -18.78 27.14
C LEU A 255 8.07 -18.98 25.98
N VAL A 256 8.25 -17.95 25.17
CA VAL A 256 9.16 -17.93 24.02
C VAL A 256 10.27 -16.94 24.30
N LEU A 257 11.50 -17.38 24.06
CA LEU A 257 12.69 -16.55 24.10
C LEU A 257 13.16 -16.31 22.68
N GLY A 258 13.39 -15.05 22.32
CA GLY A 258 13.82 -14.67 20.99
C GLY A 258 14.59 -13.37 20.97
N THR A 259 14.71 -12.80 19.78
CA THR A 259 15.09 -11.41 19.62
C THR A 259 13.95 -10.50 20.09
N PRO A 260 14.22 -9.32 20.65
CA PRO A 260 13.20 -8.32 20.94
C PRO A 260 12.25 -8.09 19.75
N GLU A 261 10.95 -7.97 20.02
CA GLU A 261 9.93 -7.78 18.97
C GLU A 261 9.94 -6.38 18.35
N THR A 262 10.32 -5.36 19.13
CA THR A 262 10.51 -4.00 18.63
C THR A 262 11.88 -3.88 17.97
N GLY A 263 11.92 -3.35 16.74
CA GLY A 263 13.17 -2.88 16.16
C GLY A 263 13.85 -1.95 17.16
N SER A 264 15.16 -2.09 17.34
CA SER A 264 15.95 -1.39 18.37
C SER A 264 15.41 0.01 18.68
N ASP A 265 14.79 0.18 19.85
CA ASP A 265 14.34 1.49 20.37
C ASP A 265 15.52 2.42 20.72
N LEU A 266 16.77 1.93 20.58
CA LEU A 266 17.92 2.80 20.52
C LEU A 266 17.80 3.65 19.25
N PRO A 267 18.08 4.97 19.29
CA PRO A 267 17.75 5.91 18.22
C PRO A 267 18.54 5.73 16.90
N PHE A 268 19.16 4.57 16.69
CA PHE A 268 19.57 4.00 15.40
C PHE A 268 18.44 3.29 14.67
N ASN A 269 17.17 3.64 14.93
CA ASN A 269 16.17 3.34 13.92
C ASN A 269 16.60 4.08 12.64
N THR A 270 16.80 3.32 11.55
CA THR A 270 17.03 3.79 10.20
C THR A 270 16.08 4.92 9.81
N ASP A 271 14.90 5.00 10.44
CA ASP A 271 13.92 6.08 10.26
C ASP A 271 14.43 7.46 10.70
N ILE A 272 15.14 7.59 11.83
CA ILE A 272 15.72 8.90 12.25
C ILE A 272 16.77 9.34 11.23
N LEU A 273 17.60 8.40 10.77
CA LEU A 273 18.62 8.67 9.75
C LEU A 273 17.99 8.96 8.38
N LYS A 274 16.89 8.29 8.03
CA LYS A 274 16.10 8.52 6.81
C LYS A 274 15.44 9.90 6.83
N HIS A 275 14.88 10.31 7.97
CA HIS A 275 14.34 11.65 8.17
C HIS A 275 15.43 12.74 8.11
N ILE A 276 16.63 12.50 8.65
CA ILE A 276 17.77 13.43 8.54
C ILE A 276 18.28 13.51 7.09
N ARG A 277 18.36 12.38 6.38
CA ARG A 277 18.73 12.30 4.95
C ARG A 277 17.79 13.16 4.11
N GLN A 278 16.48 13.00 4.30
CA GLN A 278 15.45 13.73 3.53
C GLN A 278 15.30 15.20 3.94
N GLY A 279 15.49 15.53 5.23
CA GLY A 279 15.48 16.92 5.71
C GLY A 279 16.62 17.78 5.12
N ARG A 280 17.76 17.17 4.76
CA ARG A 280 18.84 17.84 4.03
C ARG A 280 18.56 17.97 2.53
N THR A 281 17.97 16.96 1.89
CA THR A 281 17.58 17.03 0.47
C THR A 281 16.61 18.18 0.21
N ARG A 282 15.65 18.42 1.12
CA ARG A 282 14.74 19.58 1.04
C ARG A 282 15.41 20.95 1.16
N ARG A 283 16.56 21.08 1.84
CA ARG A 283 17.34 22.33 1.84
C ARG A 283 18.17 22.54 0.58
N LYS A 284 18.56 21.46 -0.10
CA LYS A 284 19.29 21.54 -1.38
C LYS A 284 18.35 21.81 -2.56
N LEU A 285 17.06 21.48 -2.46
CA LEU A 285 16.06 21.63 -3.55
C LEU A 285 15.30 22.98 -3.51
N MET A 286 15.91 24.06 -3.03
CA MET A 286 15.38 25.43 -3.10
C MET A 286 16.28 26.40 -3.88
N VAL A 287 17.11 25.87 -4.78
CA VAL A 287 17.77 26.63 -5.84
C VAL A 287 17.76 25.75 -7.09
N SER A 288 17.43 26.35 -8.23
CA SER A 288 17.23 25.77 -9.56
C SER A 288 15.99 24.87 -9.73
N ALA A 289 14.93 25.51 -10.23
CA ALA A 289 14.02 24.90 -11.19
C ALA A 289 14.82 24.59 -12.47
N ASP A 290 14.90 23.32 -12.85
CA ASP A 290 14.44 22.79 -14.14
C ASP A 290 14.76 21.28 -14.22
N GLU A 291 13.98 20.61 -15.06
CA GLU A 291 14.19 19.25 -15.59
C GLU A 291 13.90 18.01 -14.73
N SER A 292 13.00 17.21 -15.32
CA SER A 292 12.67 15.81 -15.08
C SER A 292 13.86 14.92 -14.78
N SER A 293 13.78 14.14 -13.71
CA SER A 293 14.40 12.81 -13.66
C SER A 293 13.75 11.94 -12.59
N GLU A 294 13.23 10.80 -13.03
CA GLU A 294 13.08 9.61 -12.21
C GLU A 294 14.46 9.27 -11.62
N VAL A 295 14.55 9.15 -10.30
CA VAL A 295 15.77 8.63 -9.66
C VAL A 295 15.52 7.16 -9.37
N SER A 296 15.98 6.32 -10.32
CA SER A 296 16.26 4.91 -10.07
C SER A 296 17.43 4.80 -9.09
N ASP A 297 17.33 3.86 -8.14
CA ASP A 297 18.45 3.42 -7.30
C ASP A 297 19.55 2.81 -8.19
N THR A 298 20.47 3.64 -8.69
CA THR A 298 21.74 3.19 -9.26
C THR A 298 22.85 3.47 -8.27
N ASP A 299 23.57 2.41 -7.91
CA ASP A 299 24.82 2.45 -7.13
C ASP A 299 25.79 3.48 -7.73
N GLU A 300 25.92 4.65 -7.10
CA GLU A 300 26.86 5.69 -7.53
C GLU A 300 28.30 5.27 -7.21
N ALA A 301 29.16 5.41 -8.21
CA ALA A 301 30.59 5.10 -8.17
C ALA A 301 31.36 6.04 -7.22
N ASP A 302 32.33 5.45 -6.50
CA ASP A 302 33.19 6.09 -5.48
C ASP A 302 33.97 7.32 -6.02
N ASP A 303 33.64 8.52 -5.50
CA ASP A 303 34.46 9.74 -5.57
C ASP A 303 35.31 9.87 -4.28
N PRO A 304 36.65 9.85 -4.35
CA PRO A 304 37.52 9.74 -3.17
C PRO A 304 37.55 10.96 -2.24
N ASP A 305 36.98 12.11 -2.63
CA ASP A 305 36.95 13.34 -1.82
C ASP A 305 35.61 13.60 -1.11
N GLN A 306 34.60 12.72 -1.28
CA GLN A 306 33.35 12.80 -0.52
C GLN A 306 33.40 11.90 0.73
N GLU A 307 33.36 12.54 1.90
CA GLU A 307 33.22 11.85 3.19
C GLU A 307 31.95 10.97 3.16
N GLN A 308 32.14 9.65 3.25
CA GLN A 308 31.11 8.64 3.01
C GLN A 308 29.78 9.00 3.74
N PRO A 309 28.60 8.85 3.11
CA PRO A 309 27.32 9.27 3.70
C PRO A 309 27.09 8.73 5.12
N ASP A 310 27.57 7.51 5.39
CA ASP A 310 27.48 6.85 6.69
C ASP A 310 28.31 7.54 7.77
N THR A 311 29.51 8.04 7.45
CA THR A 311 30.38 8.76 8.39
C THR A 311 29.78 10.09 8.84
N MET A 312 29.14 10.83 7.93
CA MET A 312 28.46 12.08 8.25
C MET A 312 27.25 11.86 9.18
N MET A 313 26.52 10.77 8.96
CA MET A 313 25.34 10.40 9.76
C MET A 313 25.72 9.96 11.18
N LEU A 314 26.76 9.13 11.31
CA LEU A 314 27.31 8.73 12.60
C LEU A 314 27.79 9.95 13.42
N SER A 315 28.38 10.94 12.76
CA SER A 315 28.79 12.21 13.38
C SER A 315 27.59 13.04 13.88
N ALA A 316 26.51 13.14 13.10
CA ALA A 316 25.29 13.83 13.52
C ALA A 316 24.62 13.15 14.72
N TYR A 317 24.53 11.81 14.68
CA TYR A 317 23.98 11.04 15.79
C TYR A 317 24.83 11.16 17.06
N LYS A 318 26.16 11.15 16.93
CA LYS A 318 27.06 11.40 18.06
C LYS A 318 26.75 12.73 18.74
N LYS A 319 26.59 13.81 17.97
CA LYS A 319 26.21 15.14 18.50
C LYS A 319 24.85 15.14 19.18
N PHE A 320 23.87 14.44 18.61
CA PHE A 320 22.56 14.26 19.22
C PHE A 320 22.66 13.57 20.59
N MET A 321 23.39 12.45 20.68
CA MET A 321 23.56 11.73 21.94
C MET A 321 24.28 12.55 23.00
N ILE A 322 25.28 13.35 22.62
CA ILE A 322 25.92 14.32 23.52
C ILE A 322 24.87 15.27 24.08
N GLY A 323 24.03 15.87 23.24
CA GLY A 323 22.95 16.76 23.67
C GLY A 323 21.99 16.10 24.66
N VAL A 324 21.56 14.86 24.38
CA VAL A 324 20.68 14.08 25.27
C VAL A 324 21.34 13.83 26.63
N MET A 325 22.60 13.37 26.64
CA MET A 325 23.31 13.08 27.89
C MET A 325 23.52 14.36 28.73
N LYS A 326 23.88 15.47 28.08
CA LYS A 326 24.01 16.79 28.74
C LYS A 326 22.71 17.24 29.36
N LEU A 327 21.60 17.07 28.64
CA LEU A 327 20.27 17.44 29.11
C LEU A 327 19.85 16.58 30.32
N LEU A 328 20.10 15.27 30.26
CA LEU A 328 19.80 14.35 31.37
C LEU A 328 20.57 14.73 32.63
N VAL A 329 21.89 14.95 32.52
CA VAL A 329 22.74 15.33 33.65
C VAL A 329 22.27 16.65 34.25
N ASN A 330 22.07 17.68 33.42
CA ASN A 330 21.62 18.99 33.88
C ASN A 330 20.26 18.96 34.58
N HIS A 331 19.33 18.11 34.11
CA HIS A 331 18.02 17.96 34.76
C HIS A 331 18.10 17.20 36.08
N THR A 332 19.03 16.25 36.21
CA THR A 332 19.20 15.46 37.43
C THR A 332 19.92 16.23 38.53
N ASP A 333 20.92 17.02 38.16
CA ASP A 333 21.69 17.84 39.06
C ASP A 333 22.18 19.10 38.33
N ALA A 334 21.46 20.20 38.56
CA ALA A 334 21.76 21.49 37.97
C ALA A 334 23.05 22.14 38.51
N THR A 335 23.67 21.55 39.56
CA THR A 335 24.95 22.05 40.10
C THR A 335 26.16 21.57 39.27
N ILE A 336 25.99 20.50 38.48
CA ILE A 336 27.04 19.95 37.64
C ILE A 336 27.25 20.88 36.43
N GLN A 337 28.44 21.45 36.32
CA GLN A 337 28.85 22.22 35.14
C GLN A 337 29.15 21.29 33.97
N VAL A 338 28.12 20.98 33.19
CA VAL A 338 28.15 20.02 32.08
C VAL A 338 29.27 20.31 31.06
N GLU A 339 29.58 21.58 30.84
CA GLU A 339 30.65 22.02 29.93
C GLU A 339 32.04 21.54 30.36
N SER A 340 32.27 21.37 31.66
CA SER A 340 33.56 20.90 32.19
C SER A 340 33.84 19.42 31.88
N PHE A 341 32.81 18.64 31.56
CA PHE A 341 32.91 17.20 31.27
C PHE A 341 32.74 16.86 29.78
N ASN A 342 32.92 17.84 28.87
CA ASN A 342 32.74 17.64 27.42
C ASN A 342 33.49 16.41 26.87
N ALA A 343 34.73 16.17 27.32
CA ALA A 343 35.51 15.01 26.90
C ALA A 343 34.88 13.66 27.32
N ASN A 344 34.24 13.62 28.50
CA ASN A 344 33.55 12.41 28.97
C ASN A 344 32.28 12.16 28.14
N PHE A 345 31.51 13.21 27.84
CA PHE A 345 30.35 13.10 26.96
C PHE A 345 30.73 12.65 25.54
N GLU A 346 31.82 13.18 24.98
CA GLU A 346 32.36 12.76 23.68
C GLU A 346 32.75 11.28 23.68
N ARG A 347 33.45 10.83 24.72
CA ARG A 347 33.85 9.42 24.88
C ARG A 347 32.63 8.51 25.02
N ALA A 348 31.69 8.86 25.88
CA ALA A 348 30.46 8.11 26.08
C ALA A 348 29.64 8.02 24.79
N ALA A 349 29.53 9.12 24.02
CA ALA A 349 28.83 9.13 22.75
C ALA A 349 29.48 8.22 21.71
N THR A 350 30.81 8.18 21.64
CA THR A 350 31.53 7.23 20.77
C THR A 350 31.18 5.78 21.14
N ILE A 351 31.16 5.45 22.44
CA ILE A 351 30.82 4.09 22.92
C ILE A 351 29.38 3.74 22.51
N VAL A 352 28.42 4.65 22.72
CA VAL A 352 27.02 4.43 22.34
C VAL A 352 26.87 4.21 20.83
N VAL A 353 27.53 5.04 20.02
CA VAL A 353 27.54 4.93 18.56
C VAL A 353 28.07 3.57 18.11
N GLN A 354 29.22 3.16 18.65
CA GLN A 354 29.85 1.88 18.32
C GLN A 354 28.98 0.69 18.74
N PHE A 355 28.47 0.72 19.98
CA PHE A 355 27.60 -0.31 20.51
C PHE A 355 26.37 -0.49 19.63
N SER A 356 25.71 0.61 19.27
CA SER A 356 24.50 0.54 18.48
C SER A 356 24.75 0.15 17.02
N ASN A 357 25.89 0.53 16.42
CA ASN A 357 26.29 0.06 15.10
C ASN A 357 26.61 -1.45 15.10
N ASN A 358 27.13 -1.96 16.21
CA ASN A 358 27.36 -3.40 16.35
C ASN A 358 26.05 -4.17 16.57
N ILE A 359 25.11 -3.61 17.34
CA ILE A 359 23.77 -4.19 17.51
C ILE A 359 23.05 -4.24 16.16
N SER A 360 23.02 -3.14 15.39
CA SER A 360 22.31 -3.12 14.11
C SER A 360 22.83 -4.20 13.15
N LYS A 361 24.14 -4.43 13.11
CA LYS A 361 24.75 -5.51 12.34
C LYS A 361 24.40 -6.91 12.86
N ALA A 362 24.29 -7.07 14.18
CA ALA A 362 23.91 -8.33 14.81
C ALA A 362 22.40 -8.65 14.71
N SER A 363 21.54 -7.63 14.66
CA SER A 363 20.11 -7.79 14.40
C SER A 363 19.83 -8.25 12.96
N VAL A 364 20.78 -8.07 12.04
CA VAL A 364 20.77 -8.64 10.68
C VAL A 364 21.49 -9.99 10.67
N ILE A 365 21.14 -10.90 11.59
CA ILE A 365 21.33 -12.32 11.30
C ILE A 365 20.21 -12.67 10.32
N ARG A 366 20.50 -12.60 9.02
CA ARG A 366 19.71 -13.29 8.00
C ARG A 366 19.67 -14.76 8.42
N CYS A 367 18.54 -15.21 8.95
CA CYS A 367 18.17 -16.61 8.82
C CYS A 367 18.09 -16.85 7.30
N GLY A 368 19.17 -17.38 6.74
CA GLY A 368 19.21 -17.81 5.34
C GLY A 368 18.12 -18.84 5.15
N VAL A 369 17.18 -18.51 4.27
CA VAL A 369 16.28 -19.48 3.63
C VAL A 369 16.90 -19.85 2.30
#